data_AF-A0A970X798-F1
#
_entry.id   AF-A0A970X798-F1
#
_cell.length_a   1.000
_cell.length_b   1.000
_cell.length_c   1.000
_cell.angle_alpha   90.00
_cell.angle_beta   90.00
_cell.angle_gamma   90.00
#
_symmetry.space_group_name_H-M   'P 1'
#
loop_
_entity.id
_entity.type
_entity.pdbx_description
1 polymer ?
#
loop_
_entity_poly.entity_id
_entity_poly.type
_entity_poly.pdbx_seq_one_letter_code
_entity_poly.pdbx_strand_id
1 'polypeptide(L)'
;MSDWLATVLEEYRSLREEAVSARDAQLAVLRFGVAIVGVLVALGVALREDQNSLLTGIILCLVVPATIFFVVELWIGEIERAARAGNVVASIEKRLGVHFRKAGADPPMGWETWLRDRDGKRSSEQQRTTFARTGVIFVLFVVFMAASVAAGLYFLDEGGHAGWIDSFLVVVVVIAGGLVARTSLVVNRLSNTDAPDPSDVWAPATPPAGPLGATPAVGAASATDGSAAGP
;
A
#
# COMPACT_ATOMS: atom_id res chain seq x y z
N MET A 1 29.25 -20.92 1.22
CA MET A 1 27.92 -20.99 1.87
C MET A 1 27.64 -19.76 2.73
N SER A 2 28.66 -19.17 3.37
CA SER A 2 28.57 -17.90 4.11
C SER A 2 27.96 -16.76 3.30
N ASP A 3 28.41 -16.58 2.05
CA ASP A 3 28.12 -15.35 1.29
C ASP A 3 26.65 -15.31 0.82
N TRP A 4 26.14 -16.42 0.28
CA TRP A 4 24.72 -16.54 -0.09
C TRP A 4 23.81 -16.34 1.11
N LEU A 5 24.13 -16.96 2.25
CA LEU A 5 23.33 -16.82 3.47
C LEU A 5 23.34 -15.37 3.96
N ALA A 6 24.51 -14.71 3.92
CA ALA A 6 24.62 -13.29 4.27
C ALA A 6 23.75 -12.42 3.35
N THR A 7 23.76 -12.65 2.03
CA THR A 7 22.91 -11.92 1.08
C THR A 7 21.43 -12.11 1.38
N VAL A 8 20.99 -13.34 1.64
CA VAL A 8 19.57 -13.62 1.92
C VAL A 8 19.13 -13.03 3.26
N LEU A 9 20.00 -13.04 4.27
CA LEU A 9 19.72 -12.41 5.56
C LEU A 9 19.62 -10.88 5.43
N GLU A 10 20.45 -10.27 4.59
CA GLU A 10 20.39 -8.83 4.34
C GLU A 10 19.11 -8.45 3.58
N GLU A 11 18.73 -9.22 2.56
CA GLU A 11 17.46 -9.03 1.84
C GLU A 11 16.24 -9.21 2.77
N TYR A 12 16.27 -10.23 3.63
CA TYR A 12 15.24 -10.43 4.65
C TYR A 12 15.10 -9.22 5.56
N ARG A 13 16.24 -8.67 6.02
CA ARG A 13 16.26 -7.49 6.88
C ARG A 13 15.70 -6.27 6.17
N SER A 14 16.13 -5.98 4.94
CA SER A 14 15.65 -4.83 4.17
C SER A 14 14.14 -4.91 3.93
N LEU A 15 13.61 -6.09 3.60
CA LEU A 15 12.16 -6.29 3.39
C LEU A 15 11.35 -6.12 4.68
N ARG A 16 11.91 -6.52 5.83
CA ARG A 16 11.25 -6.33 7.12
C ARG A 16 11.23 -4.86 7.52
N GLU A 17 12.31 -4.15 7.27
CA GLU A 17 12.38 -2.68 7.46
C GLU A 17 11.38 -1.96 6.53
N GLU A 18 11.24 -2.40 5.26
CA GLU A 18 10.21 -1.88 4.35
C GLU A 18 8.78 -2.10 4.89
N ALA A 19 8.48 -3.31 5.38
CA ALA A 19 7.15 -3.63 5.93
C ALA A 19 6.81 -2.80 7.19
N VAL A 20 7.80 -2.54 8.05
CA VAL A 20 7.63 -1.66 9.23
C VAL A 20 7.42 -0.21 8.79
N SER A 21 8.27 0.29 7.88
CA SER A 21 8.14 1.64 7.32
C SER A 21 6.78 1.88 6.66
N ALA A 22 6.25 0.88 5.95
CA ALA A 22 4.91 0.95 5.36
C ALA A 22 3.80 1.08 6.42
N ARG A 23 3.91 0.38 7.56
CA ARG A 23 2.92 0.53 8.66
C ARG A 23 2.97 1.91 9.30
N ASP A 24 4.17 2.45 9.50
CA ASP A 24 4.33 3.81 10.04
C ASP A 24 3.74 4.84 9.08
N ALA A 25 3.95 4.66 7.77
CA ALA A 25 3.33 5.47 6.73
C ALA A 25 1.79 5.37 6.74
N GLN A 26 1.22 4.17 6.89
CA GLN A 26 -0.24 3.99 7.04
C GLN A 26 -0.80 4.84 8.19
N LEU A 27 -0.18 4.78 9.37
CA LEU A 27 -0.61 5.55 10.53
C LEU A 27 -0.43 7.06 10.32
N ALA A 28 0.66 7.47 9.66
CA ALA A 28 0.89 8.88 9.33
C ALA A 28 -0.17 9.43 8.37
N VAL A 29 -0.51 8.69 7.31
CA VAL A 29 -1.56 9.06 6.34
C VAL A 29 -2.91 9.20 7.03
N LEU A 30 -3.27 8.28 7.91
CA LEU A 30 -4.54 8.35 8.65
C LEU A 30 -4.60 9.57 9.58
N ARG A 31 -3.53 9.83 10.36
CA ARG A 31 -3.47 10.99 11.27
C ARG A 31 -3.57 12.31 10.52
N PHE A 32 -2.80 12.43 9.44
CA PHE A 32 -2.78 13.62 8.61
C PHE A 32 -4.14 13.82 7.90
N GLY A 33 -4.72 12.74 7.37
CA GLY A 33 -6.03 12.77 6.73
C GLY A 33 -7.14 13.23 7.67
N VAL A 34 -7.19 12.69 8.89
CA VAL A 34 -8.16 13.14 9.91
C VAL A 34 -7.95 14.60 10.28
N ALA A 35 -6.70 15.06 10.44
CA ALA A 35 -6.41 16.45 10.74
C ALA A 35 -6.88 17.40 9.64
N ILE A 36 -6.58 17.10 8.37
CA ILE A 36 -7.03 17.93 7.23
C ILE A 36 -8.54 17.93 7.12
N VAL A 37 -9.19 16.78 7.23
CA VAL A 37 -10.65 16.70 7.18
C VAL A 37 -11.27 17.54 8.29
N GLY A 38 -10.72 17.49 9.51
CA GLY A 38 -11.17 18.35 10.62
C GLY A 38 -11.04 19.84 10.32
N VAL A 39 -9.91 20.27 9.75
CA VAL A 39 -9.68 21.67 9.34
C VAL A 39 -10.66 22.10 8.25
N LEU A 40 -10.88 21.27 7.23
CA LEU A 40 -11.81 21.58 6.13
C LEU A 40 -13.27 21.66 6.59
N VAL A 41 -13.69 20.77 7.51
CA VAL A 41 -15.02 20.83 8.11
C VAL A 41 -15.17 22.10 8.95
N ALA A 42 -14.19 22.42 9.80
CA ALA A 42 -14.19 23.65 10.59
C ALA A 42 -14.26 24.91 9.71
N LEU A 43 -13.50 24.95 8.60
CA LEU A 43 -13.55 26.01 7.62
C LEU A 43 -14.94 26.12 6.97
N GLY A 44 -15.54 25.00 6.56
CA GLY A 44 -16.89 24.98 5.99
C GLY A 44 -17.94 25.53 6.96
N VAL A 45 -17.82 25.20 8.25
CA VAL A 45 -18.70 25.72 9.31
C VAL A 45 -18.47 27.22 9.54
N ALA A 46 -17.22 27.69 9.60
CA ALA A 46 -16.91 29.11 9.78
C ALA A 46 -17.48 29.97 8.65
N LEU A 47 -17.37 29.52 7.39
CA LEU A 47 -17.91 30.23 6.22
C LEU A 47 -19.44 30.34 6.21
N ARG A 48 -20.13 29.48 6.97
CA ARG A 48 -21.58 29.58 7.16
C ARG A 48 -21.94 30.85 7.93
N GLU A 49 -21.13 31.23 8.93
CA GLU A 49 -21.39 32.42 9.76
C GLU A 49 -21.35 33.70 8.91
N ASP A 50 -20.52 33.70 7.86
CA ASP A 50 -20.40 34.79 6.88
C ASP A 50 -21.50 34.79 5.80
N GLN A 51 -22.55 33.97 5.95
CA GLN A 51 -23.66 33.79 4.99
C GLN A 51 -23.24 33.29 3.59
N ASN A 52 -22.07 32.64 3.47
CA ASN A 52 -21.58 32.11 2.20
C ASN A 52 -22.01 30.65 1.96
N SER A 53 -23.32 30.38 1.97
CA SER A 53 -23.89 29.02 1.91
C SER A 53 -23.43 28.21 0.69
N LEU A 54 -23.21 28.85 -0.46
CA LEU A 54 -22.67 28.18 -1.65
C LEU A 54 -21.26 27.64 -1.42
N LEU A 55 -20.37 28.44 -0.84
CA LEU A 55 -18.98 28.05 -0.60
C LEU A 55 -18.88 26.96 0.47
N THR A 56 -19.70 27.07 1.54
CA THR A 56 -19.86 26.00 2.53
C THR A 56 -20.32 24.70 1.87
N GLY A 57 -21.32 24.77 0.98
CA GLY A 57 -21.80 23.62 0.21
C GLY A 57 -20.70 22.99 -0.65
N ILE A 58 -19.94 23.79 -1.40
CA ILE A 58 -18.81 23.30 -2.22
C ILE A 58 -17.78 22.58 -1.34
N ILE A 59 -17.38 23.16 -0.21
CA ILE A 59 -16.37 22.56 0.66
C ILE A 59 -16.87 21.22 1.22
N LEU A 60 -18.10 21.18 1.75
CA LEU A 60 -18.62 20.00 2.43
C LEU A 60 -19.11 18.90 1.47
N CYS A 61 -19.65 19.26 0.30
CA CYS A 61 -20.13 18.28 -0.69
C CYS A 61 -19.05 17.81 -1.67
N LEU A 62 -17.99 18.60 -1.91
CA LEU A 62 -16.97 18.26 -2.90
C LEU A 62 -15.57 18.13 -2.30
N VAL A 63 -15.07 19.17 -1.63
CA VAL A 63 -13.67 19.23 -1.19
C VAL A 63 -13.39 18.20 -0.09
N VAL A 64 -14.26 18.09 0.90
CA VAL A 64 -14.12 17.11 1.99
C VAL A 64 -14.22 15.67 1.48
N PRO A 65 -15.26 15.27 0.71
CA PRO A 65 -15.32 13.94 0.09
C PRO A 65 -14.12 13.60 -0.79
N ALA A 66 -13.68 14.53 -1.64
CA ALA A 66 -12.50 14.32 -2.49
C ALA A 66 -11.24 14.10 -1.63
N THR A 67 -11.07 14.87 -0.56
CA THR A 67 -9.93 14.71 0.37
C THR A 67 -9.98 13.35 1.07
N ILE A 68 -11.16 12.94 1.57
CA ILE A 68 -11.34 11.61 2.18
C ILE A 68 -10.98 10.51 1.18
N PHE A 69 -11.43 10.63 -0.07
CA PHE A 69 -11.09 9.69 -1.14
C PHE A 69 -9.57 9.57 -1.32
N PHE A 70 -8.84 10.69 -1.43
CA PHE A 70 -7.39 10.68 -1.57
C PHE A 70 -6.66 10.07 -0.37
N VAL A 71 -7.11 10.37 0.86
CA VAL A 71 -6.54 9.79 2.08
C VAL A 71 -6.69 8.27 2.09
N VAL A 72 -7.87 7.77 1.71
CA VAL A 72 -8.13 6.33 1.66
C VAL A 72 -7.29 5.67 0.57
N GLU A 73 -7.15 6.27 -0.62
CA GLU A 73 -6.29 5.74 -1.69
C GLU A 73 -4.82 5.66 -1.28
N LEU A 74 -4.28 6.71 -0.66
CA LEU A 74 -2.90 6.70 -0.14
C LEU A 74 -2.71 5.61 0.92
N TRP A 75 -3.67 5.47 1.83
CA TRP A 75 -3.62 4.46 2.88
C TRP A 75 -3.69 3.03 2.30
N ILE A 76 -4.53 2.80 1.28
CA ILE A 76 -4.61 1.53 0.56
C ILE A 76 -3.30 1.20 -0.15
N GLY A 77 -2.65 2.18 -0.80
CA GLY A 77 -1.35 1.99 -1.43
C GLY A 77 -0.28 1.51 -0.46
N GLU A 78 -0.30 2.03 0.77
CA GLU A 78 0.60 1.58 1.84
C GLU A 78 0.26 0.18 2.37
N ILE A 79 -1.01 -0.24 2.33
CA ILE A 79 -1.40 -1.64 2.59
C ILE A 79 -0.84 -2.56 1.52
N GLU A 80 -0.99 -2.21 0.24
CA GLU A 80 -0.46 -2.99 -0.88
C GLU A 80 1.08 -3.13 -0.79
N ARG A 81 1.79 -2.05 -0.41
CA ARG A 81 3.24 -2.06 -0.19
C ARG A 81 3.64 -3.03 0.93
N ALA A 82 2.99 -2.94 2.09
CA ALA A 82 3.26 -3.84 3.21
C ALA A 82 2.94 -5.32 2.86
N ALA A 83 1.85 -5.57 2.15
CA ALA A 83 1.45 -6.91 1.73
C ALA A 83 2.47 -7.53 0.77
N ARG A 84 2.97 -6.76 -0.20
CA ARG A 84 4.00 -7.20 -1.14
C ARG A 84 5.30 -7.58 -0.41
N ALA A 85 5.81 -6.72 0.47
CA ALA A 85 7.00 -7.02 1.26
C ALA A 85 6.82 -8.31 2.09
N GLY A 86 5.68 -8.46 2.76
CA GLY A 86 5.35 -9.68 3.51
C GLY A 86 5.29 -10.95 2.66
N ASN A 87 4.78 -10.86 1.42
CA ASN A 87 4.74 -12.00 0.50
C ASN A 87 6.16 -12.45 0.08
N VAL A 88 7.07 -11.50 -0.16
CA VAL A 88 8.47 -11.82 -0.50
C VAL A 88 9.18 -12.45 0.71
N VAL A 89 9.00 -11.89 1.91
CA VAL A 89 9.56 -12.45 3.16
C VAL A 89 9.12 -13.90 3.37
N ALA A 90 7.83 -14.21 3.22
CA ALA A 90 7.36 -15.59 3.34
C ALA A 90 7.96 -16.53 2.29
N SER A 91 8.18 -16.03 1.07
CA SER A 91 8.84 -16.81 0.01
C SER A 91 10.28 -17.16 0.40
N ILE A 92 11.03 -16.20 0.96
CA ILE A 92 12.40 -16.41 1.45
C ILE A 92 12.41 -17.43 2.61
N GLU A 93 11.54 -17.28 3.61
CA GLU A 93 11.45 -18.20 4.75
C GLU A 93 11.14 -19.64 4.30
N LYS A 94 10.18 -19.81 3.38
CA LYS A 94 9.83 -21.13 2.83
C LYS A 94 11.03 -21.80 2.17
N ARG A 95 11.85 -21.05 1.42
CA ARG A 95 13.07 -21.55 0.76
C ARG A 95 14.17 -21.90 1.75
N LEU A 96 14.42 -21.04 2.73
CA LEU A 96 15.36 -21.35 3.82
C LEU A 96 14.92 -22.63 4.53
N GLY A 97 13.64 -22.77 4.85
CA GLY A 97 13.11 -23.97 5.48
C GLY A 97 13.33 -25.23 4.64
N VAL A 98 13.15 -25.18 3.32
CA VAL A 98 13.48 -26.32 2.43
C VAL A 98 14.98 -26.63 2.47
N HIS A 99 15.85 -25.61 2.43
CA HIS A 99 17.29 -25.82 2.40
C HIS A 99 17.82 -26.43 3.71
N PHE A 100 17.38 -25.92 4.86
CA PHE A 100 17.76 -26.45 6.18
C PHE A 100 17.21 -27.87 6.42
N ARG A 101 15.96 -28.14 6.03
CA ARG A 101 15.39 -29.50 6.13
C ARG A 101 16.16 -30.52 5.29
N LYS A 102 16.60 -30.15 4.08
CA LYS A 102 17.47 -31.02 3.26
C LYS A 102 18.81 -31.31 3.92
N ALA A 103 19.31 -30.40 4.76
CA ALA A 103 20.52 -30.57 5.54
C ALA A 103 20.29 -31.29 6.88
N GLY A 104 19.07 -31.75 7.17
CA GLY A 104 18.71 -32.40 8.44
C GLY A 104 18.62 -31.44 9.64
N ALA A 105 18.50 -30.14 9.39
CA ALA A 105 18.39 -29.10 10.42
C ALA A 105 16.99 -28.48 10.45
N ASP A 106 16.60 -27.98 11.63
CA ASP A 106 15.35 -27.24 11.77
C ASP A 106 15.43 -25.86 11.09
N PRO A 107 14.33 -25.38 10.47
CA PRO A 107 14.28 -24.05 9.87
C PRO A 107 14.54 -22.95 10.92
N PRO A 108 15.54 -22.07 10.73
CA PRO A 108 15.83 -21.01 11.71
C PRO A 108 14.80 -19.87 11.70
N MET A 109 13.98 -19.77 10.65
CA MET A 109 12.98 -18.72 10.45
C MET A 109 11.72 -19.35 9.88
N GLY A 110 10.61 -19.18 10.58
CA GLY A 110 9.32 -19.68 10.11
C GLY A 110 8.15 -18.95 10.73
N TRP A 111 8.33 -17.75 11.28
CA TRP A 111 7.23 -17.03 11.95
C TRP A 111 6.20 -16.55 10.92
N GLU A 112 6.65 -16.01 9.78
CA GLU A 112 5.78 -15.49 8.73
C GLU A 112 5.16 -16.64 7.95
N THR A 113 5.93 -17.72 7.77
CA THR A 113 5.43 -19.00 7.26
C THR A 113 4.39 -19.57 8.22
N TRP A 114 4.65 -19.61 9.53
CA TRP A 114 3.71 -20.08 10.55
C TRP A 114 2.43 -19.24 10.60
N LEU A 115 2.52 -17.92 10.38
CA LEU A 115 1.36 -17.04 10.25
C LEU A 115 0.46 -17.46 9.06
N ARG A 116 1.07 -17.94 7.97
CA ARG A 116 0.39 -18.32 6.73
C ARG A 116 -0.02 -19.80 6.64
N ASP A 117 0.72 -20.70 7.28
CA ASP A 117 0.78 -22.14 6.94
C ASP A 117 0.15 -23.05 8.01
N ARG A 118 -0.31 -22.51 9.16
CA ARG A 118 -0.77 -23.33 10.29
C ARG A 118 -2.20 -23.88 10.14
N ASP A 119 -2.41 -24.72 9.13
CA ASP A 119 -3.61 -25.55 8.81
C ASP A 119 -4.56 -24.99 7.73
N GLY A 120 -4.22 -23.88 7.05
CA GLY A 120 -5.14 -23.16 6.14
C GLY A 120 -6.37 -22.53 6.83
N LYS A 121 -6.71 -23.00 8.04
CA LYS A 121 -7.79 -22.50 8.88
C LYS A 121 -7.41 -21.20 9.61
N ARG A 122 -6.19 -21.11 10.15
CA ARG A 122 -5.72 -19.89 10.88
C ARG A 122 -5.39 -18.71 9.97
N SER A 123 -4.84 -18.95 8.79
CA SER A 123 -4.63 -17.88 7.80
C SER A 123 -5.97 -17.25 7.40
N SER A 124 -7.04 -18.03 7.31
CA SER A 124 -8.39 -17.52 7.05
C SER A 124 -8.93 -16.63 8.18
N GLU A 125 -8.65 -16.94 9.46
CA GLU A 125 -9.08 -16.09 10.60
C GLU A 125 -8.27 -14.80 10.68
N GLN A 126 -6.95 -14.87 10.47
CA GLN A 126 -6.11 -13.68 10.50
C GLN A 126 -6.36 -12.77 9.28
N GLN A 127 -6.57 -13.35 8.10
CA GLN A 127 -7.03 -12.61 6.93
C GLN A 127 -8.41 -12.02 7.18
N ARG A 128 -9.37 -12.76 7.76
CA ARG A 128 -10.69 -12.24 8.14
C ARG A 128 -10.60 -11.09 9.14
N THR A 129 -9.74 -11.18 10.16
CA THR A 129 -9.59 -10.11 11.15
C THR A 129 -8.88 -8.90 10.58
N THR A 130 -7.86 -9.09 9.73
CA THR A 130 -7.21 -7.99 8.99
C THR A 130 -8.20 -7.33 8.04
N PHE A 131 -9.00 -8.14 7.34
CA PHE A 131 -10.04 -7.68 6.44
C PHE A 131 -11.14 -6.92 7.18
N ALA A 132 -11.60 -7.44 8.31
CA ALA A 132 -12.58 -6.77 9.16
C ALA A 132 -12.04 -5.44 9.69
N ARG A 133 -10.80 -5.39 10.17
CA ARG A 133 -10.16 -4.14 10.63
C ARG A 133 -10.03 -3.12 9.51
N THR A 134 -9.59 -3.56 8.32
CA THR A 134 -9.46 -2.72 7.14
C THR A 134 -10.83 -2.19 6.70
N GLY A 135 -11.83 -3.07 6.68
CA GLY A 135 -13.22 -2.73 6.36
C GLY A 135 -13.84 -1.75 7.35
N VAL A 136 -13.56 -1.88 8.66
CA VAL A 136 -14.04 -0.92 9.67
C VAL A 136 -13.48 0.48 9.42
N ILE A 137 -12.18 0.60 9.16
CA ILE A 137 -11.55 1.90 8.84
C ILE A 137 -12.19 2.48 7.57
N PHE A 138 -12.36 1.66 6.53
CA PHE A 138 -12.99 2.07 5.28
C PHE A 138 -14.42 2.58 5.49
N VAL A 139 -15.27 1.80 6.17
CA VAL A 139 -16.65 2.16 6.48
C VAL A 139 -16.71 3.45 7.29
N LEU A 140 -15.80 3.64 8.24
CA LEU A 140 -15.72 4.88 9.02
C LEU A 140 -15.51 6.10 8.12
N PHE A 141 -14.57 6.05 7.16
CA PHE A 141 -14.35 7.15 6.21
C PHE A 141 -15.54 7.36 5.28
N VAL A 142 -16.22 6.30 4.84
CA VAL A 142 -17.45 6.41 4.04
C VAL A 142 -18.57 7.09 4.84
N VAL A 143 -18.73 6.76 6.12
CA VAL A 143 -19.71 7.44 6.99
C VAL A 143 -19.35 8.91 7.18
N PHE A 144 -18.08 9.26 7.38
CA PHE A 144 -17.64 10.66 7.44
C PHE A 144 -17.91 11.42 6.14
N MET A 145 -17.65 10.78 5.00
CA MET A 145 -17.94 11.34 3.68
C MET A 145 -19.45 11.61 3.53
N ALA A 146 -20.29 10.63 3.84
CA ALA A 146 -21.75 10.77 3.77
C ALA A 146 -22.28 11.86 4.70
N ALA A 147 -21.77 11.92 5.94
CA ALA A 147 -22.12 12.96 6.90
C ALA A 147 -21.75 14.37 6.40
N SER A 148 -20.55 14.52 5.81
CA SER A 148 -20.11 15.79 5.22
C SER A 148 -21.02 16.22 4.07
N VAL A 149 -21.35 15.29 3.16
CA VAL A 149 -22.25 15.57 2.03
C VAL A 149 -23.63 15.96 2.53
N ALA A 150 -24.21 15.21 3.47
CA ALA A 150 -25.51 15.52 4.04
C ALA A 150 -25.55 16.92 4.69
N ALA A 151 -24.50 17.29 5.43
CA ALA A 151 -24.37 18.62 6.00
C ALA A 151 -24.27 19.71 4.91
N GLY A 152 -23.47 19.49 3.87
CA GLY A 152 -23.36 20.44 2.77
C GLY A 152 -24.66 20.63 1.99
N LEU A 153 -25.41 19.55 1.74
CA LEU A 153 -26.72 19.60 1.07
C LEU A 153 -27.74 20.36 1.91
N TYR A 154 -27.76 20.15 3.22
CA TYR A 154 -28.60 20.89 4.16
C TYR A 154 -28.34 22.40 4.07
N PHE A 155 -27.06 22.81 4.05
CA PHE A 155 -26.73 24.24 3.94
C PHE A 155 -27.01 24.84 2.56
N LEU A 156 -26.90 24.06 1.49
CA LEU A 156 -27.30 24.52 0.15
C LEU A 156 -28.81 24.76 0.05
N ASP A 157 -29.60 23.90 0.68
CA ASP A 157 -31.06 24.05 0.73
C ASP A 157 -31.47 25.29 1.55
N GLU A 158 -30.92 25.47 2.76
CA GLU A 158 -31.13 26.69 3.58
C GLU A 158 -30.72 27.97 2.83
N GLY A 159 -29.67 27.89 1.98
CA GLY A 159 -29.17 29.00 1.18
C GLY A 159 -29.96 29.31 -0.10
N GLY A 160 -31.05 28.58 -0.39
CA GLY A 160 -31.82 28.76 -1.63
C GLY A 160 -31.11 28.26 -2.89
N HIS A 161 -30.13 27.37 -2.75
CA HIS A 161 -29.34 26.80 -3.84
C HIS A 161 -29.77 25.36 -4.21
N ALA A 162 -31.03 25.01 -3.98
CA ALA A 162 -31.57 23.67 -4.21
C ALA A 162 -31.29 23.11 -5.63
N GLY A 163 -31.24 23.97 -6.65
CA GLY A 163 -30.91 23.57 -8.04
C GLY A 163 -29.52 22.96 -8.22
N TRP A 164 -28.60 23.12 -7.26
CA TRP A 164 -27.26 22.51 -7.31
C TRP A 164 -27.20 21.11 -6.69
N ILE A 165 -28.22 20.70 -5.93
CA ILE A 165 -28.23 19.44 -5.16
C ILE A 165 -28.02 18.24 -6.09
N ASP A 166 -28.75 18.17 -7.20
CA ASP A 166 -28.67 17.05 -8.14
C ASP A 166 -27.25 16.89 -8.72
N SER A 167 -26.60 18.01 -9.05
CA SER A 167 -25.24 18.00 -9.60
C SER A 167 -24.23 17.49 -8.58
N PHE A 168 -24.33 17.93 -7.32
CA PHE A 168 -23.45 17.45 -6.26
C PHE A 168 -23.67 15.97 -5.94
N LEU A 169 -24.92 15.51 -5.91
CA LEU A 169 -25.25 14.10 -5.67
C LEU A 169 -24.62 13.18 -6.73
N VAL A 170 -24.68 13.57 -8.01
CA VAL A 170 -24.04 12.80 -9.09
C VAL A 170 -22.53 12.67 -8.85
N VAL A 171 -21.84 13.77 -8.52
CA VAL A 171 -20.40 13.75 -8.27
C VAL A 171 -20.05 12.88 -7.06
N VAL A 172 -20.82 12.98 -5.97
CA VAL A 172 -20.63 12.16 -4.77
C VAL A 172 -20.81 10.67 -5.08
N VAL A 173 -21.85 10.31 -5.84
CA VAL A 173 -22.09 8.92 -6.25
C VAL A 173 -20.94 8.39 -7.11
N VAL A 174 -20.39 9.20 -8.02
CA VAL A 174 -19.23 8.81 -8.84
C VAL A 174 -17.99 8.58 -7.97
N ILE A 175 -17.70 9.48 -7.02
CA ILE A 175 -16.56 9.34 -6.10
C ILE A 175 -16.72 8.09 -5.22
N ALA A 176 -17.89 7.91 -4.62
CA ALA A 176 -18.17 6.76 -3.76
C ALA A 176 -18.14 5.44 -4.54
N GLY A 177 -18.70 5.42 -5.75
CA GLY A 177 -18.67 4.26 -6.65
C GLY A 177 -17.25 3.89 -7.06
N GLY A 178 -16.42 4.87 -7.42
CA GLY A 178 -15.01 4.67 -7.74
C GLY A 178 -14.23 4.09 -6.56
N LEU A 179 -14.48 4.59 -5.35
CA LEU A 179 -13.86 4.11 -4.12
C LEU A 179 -14.24 2.64 -3.81
N VAL A 180 -15.53 2.30 -3.90
CA VAL A 180 -16.01 0.93 -3.69
C VAL A 180 -15.44 -0.02 -4.75
N ALA A 181 -15.40 0.39 -6.02
CA ALA A 181 -14.84 -0.42 -7.09
C ALA A 181 -13.34 -0.67 -6.87
N ARG A 182 -12.58 0.37 -6.52
CA ARG A 182 -11.13 0.27 -6.28
C ARG A 182 -10.83 -0.63 -5.09
N THR A 183 -11.50 -0.43 -3.96
CA THR A 183 -11.33 -1.28 -2.77
C THR A 183 -11.68 -2.73 -3.05
N SER A 184 -12.77 -3.00 -3.76
CA SER A 184 -13.15 -4.35 -4.19
C SER A 184 -12.07 -5.01 -5.06
N LEU A 185 -11.44 -4.25 -5.97
CA LEU A 185 -10.33 -4.75 -6.79
C LEU A 185 -9.08 -5.05 -5.98
N VAL A 186 -8.73 -4.20 -5.02
CA VAL A 186 -7.59 -4.45 -4.12
C VAL A 186 -7.83 -5.71 -3.31
N VAL A 187 -9.02 -5.81 -2.72
CA VAL A 187 -9.43 -6.96 -1.93
C VAL A 187 -9.35 -8.24 -2.75
N ASN A 188 -9.92 -8.23 -3.95
CA ASN A 188 -9.89 -9.37 -4.85
C ASN A 188 -8.46 -9.74 -5.28
N ARG A 189 -7.57 -8.76 -5.48
CA ARG A 189 -6.15 -9.03 -5.76
C ARG A 189 -5.45 -9.64 -4.55
N LEU A 190 -5.67 -9.10 -3.36
CA LEU A 190 -5.06 -9.59 -2.13
C LEU A 190 -5.57 -10.99 -1.76
N SER A 191 -6.83 -11.32 -2.09
CA SER A 191 -7.37 -12.66 -1.89
C SER A 191 -6.88 -13.66 -2.95
N ASN A 192 -6.69 -13.22 -4.19
CA ASN A 192 -6.33 -14.09 -5.32
C ASN A 192 -4.83 -14.15 -5.63
N THR A 193 -3.99 -13.41 -4.90
CA THR A 193 -2.55 -13.67 -4.92
C THR A 193 -2.29 -14.99 -4.21
N ASP A 194 -2.51 -16.09 -4.93
CA ASP A 194 -1.85 -17.35 -4.65
C ASP A 194 -0.35 -17.04 -4.56
N ALA A 195 0.31 -17.54 -3.52
CA ALA A 195 1.76 -17.43 -3.44
C ALA A 195 2.30 -18.04 -4.75
N PRO A 196 3.09 -17.29 -5.56
CA PRO A 196 3.58 -17.80 -6.83
C PRO A 196 4.20 -19.18 -6.58
N ASP A 197 3.87 -20.15 -7.44
CA ASP A 197 4.38 -21.51 -7.29
C ASP A 197 5.90 -21.39 -7.11
N PRO A 198 6.47 -21.90 -6.01
CA PRO A 198 7.91 -21.82 -5.79
C PRO A 198 8.73 -22.35 -6.96
N SER A 199 8.15 -23.16 -7.86
CA SER A 199 8.75 -23.60 -9.11
C SER A 199 8.91 -22.48 -10.17
N ASP A 200 8.02 -21.49 -10.23
CA ASP A 200 7.98 -20.46 -11.28
C ASP A 200 8.99 -19.33 -11.08
N VAL A 201 9.27 -18.95 -9.83
CA VAL A 201 10.17 -17.81 -9.52
C VAL A 201 11.65 -18.19 -9.67
N TRP A 202 11.97 -19.48 -9.63
CA TRP A 202 13.34 -20.01 -9.79
C TRP A 202 13.39 -21.21 -10.72
N ALA A 203 12.56 -21.23 -11.76
CA ALA A 203 13.00 -21.90 -12.98
C ALA A 203 14.41 -21.37 -13.23
N PRO A 204 15.46 -22.23 -13.15
CA PRO A 204 16.83 -21.77 -13.27
C PRO A 204 16.85 -20.93 -14.53
N ALA A 205 17.18 -19.63 -14.40
CA ALA A 205 17.17 -18.72 -15.54
C ALA A 205 17.88 -19.47 -16.64
N THR A 206 17.13 -19.89 -17.67
CA THR A 206 17.71 -20.68 -18.74
C THR A 206 18.84 -19.81 -19.22
N PRO A 207 20.11 -20.24 -19.03
CA PRO A 207 21.23 -19.39 -19.35
C PRO A 207 20.98 -18.93 -20.78
N PRO A 208 21.05 -17.62 -21.06
CA PRO A 208 20.67 -17.10 -22.36
C PRO A 208 21.35 -17.98 -23.39
N ALA A 209 20.58 -18.55 -24.33
CA ALA A 209 21.06 -19.47 -25.35
C ALA A 209 21.93 -18.76 -26.40
N GLY A 210 22.71 -17.76 -25.96
CA GLY A 210 23.76 -17.12 -26.71
C GLY A 210 25.02 -17.99 -26.66
N PRO A 211 25.77 -18.06 -27.77
CA PRO A 211 27.02 -18.79 -27.79
C PRO A 211 27.96 -18.20 -26.73
N LEU A 212 28.51 -19.07 -25.87
CA LEU A 212 29.69 -18.80 -25.06
C LEU A 212 30.88 -18.55 -26.00
N GLY A 213 30.89 -17.37 -26.64
CA GLY A 213 31.83 -16.98 -27.67
C GLY A 213 32.63 -15.77 -27.22
N ALA A 214 33.93 -16.01 -27.00
CA ALA A 214 34.99 -15.03 -26.81
C ALA A 214 35.00 -14.26 -25.49
N THR A 215 35.76 -14.79 -24.53
CA THR A 215 36.56 -13.98 -23.61
C THR A 215 37.28 -12.87 -24.39
N PRO A 216 37.01 -11.58 -24.13
CA PRO A 216 37.86 -10.53 -24.67
C PRO A 216 39.24 -10.69 -24.03
N ALA A 217 40.27 -10.80 -24.87
CA ALA A 217 41.65 -10.82 -24.44
C ALA A 217 41.94 -9.59 -23.57
N VAL A 218 42.49 -9.85 -22.39
CA VAL A 218 43.01 -8.83 -21.47
C VAL A 218 44.12 -8.08 -22.18
N GLY A 219 43.78 -6.92 -22.74
CA GLY A 219 44.75 -5.94 -23.21
C GLY A 219 45.43 -5.30 -22.02
N ALA A 220 46.74 -5.51 -21.90
CA ALA A 220 47.61 -4.89 -20.91
C ALA A 220 47.48 -3.35 -20.99
N ALA A 221 46.91 -2.75 -19.95
CA ALA A 221 46.94 -1.30 -19.77
C ALA A 221 48.35 -0.88 -19.36
N SER A 222 49.04 -0.21 -20.28
CA SER A 222 50.30 0.48 -20.04
C SER A 222 50.12 1.59 -19.02
N ALA A 223 50.96 1.59 -17.99
CA ALA A 223 51.14 2.70 -17.08
C ALA A 223 51.58 3.94 -17.86
N THR A 224 50.79 5.01 -17.80
CA THR A 224 51.27 6.36 -18.11
C THR A 224 51.11 7.23 -16.89
N ASP A 225 52.29 7.54 -16.36
CA ASP A 225 52.66 8.62 -15.45
C ASP A 225 51.95 9.94 -15.78
N GLY A 226 51.55 10.70 -14.75
CA GLY A 226 50.78 11.93 -14.90
C GLY A 226 50.81 12.82 -13.67
N SER A 227 52.01 13.33 -13.37
CA SER A 227 52.30 14.46 -12.47
C SER A 227 51.65 15.77 -12.94
N ALA A 228 50.97 16.50 -12.03
CA ALA A 228 50.85 17.97 -11.94
C ALA A 228 49.84 18.30 -10.80
N ALA A 229 50.21 18.87 -9.66
CA ALA A 229 50.71 20.23 -9.39
C ALA A 229 49.66 21.36 -9.56
N GLY A 230 49.02 21.71 -8.44
CA GLY A 230 48.65 23.08 -8.03
C GLY A 230 47.30 23.68 -8.49
N PRO A 231 46.87 24.83 -7.93
CA PRO A 231 47.38 25.56 -6.76
C PRO A 231 46.57 25.34 -5.46
#